data_AF-A0A0D2I9L8-F1
#
_entry.id   AF-A0A0D2I9L8-F1
#
_cell.length_a   1.000
_cell.length_b   1.000
_cell.length_c   1.000
_cell.angle_alpha   90.00
_cell.angle_beta   90.00
_cell.angle_gamma   90.00
#
_symmetry.space_group_name_H-M   'P 1'
#
loop_
_entity.id
_entity.type
_entity.pdbx_description
1 polymer ?
#
loop_
_entity_poly.entity_id
_entity_poly.type
_entity_poly.pdbx_seq_one_letter_code
_entity_poly.pdbx_strand_id
1 'polypeptide(L)'
;MAFAGDDGMTPPAPAPITIPQAVEDLQKALIQIRRKLKTLIDWYIYPVIVPNEIKAYDPRLQILESRLISLSTLSYQQLPYLFDNSDGIAAHYLLNILDQLLNSMVGIQKIFVEHYDRDLDERRPFGTIWDTLQYRSDQLKLVPQFLPHNPRRQRPEDLRTNELGNFCRGALQMINNRDKGRISHLENKDLLPENKRKLKAFGGAFLFWECPECAYRVRYHVANSSSSNIHTATEIREHNGLGIQYRSSFLARCHLYLPLSEKSSTSSTSSNRRQSQSISTLSSSSPKYGCVFCFACGRDLERGDTAFNTPRELAEHIVLEHKRILPPSMILHRFLVAVEGKMHDPCQRWDLNLL
;
A
#
# COMPACT_ATOMS: atom_id res chain seq x y z
N MET A 1 35.57 35.02 38.99
CA MET A 1 35.19 33.64 38.60
C MET A 1 33.68 33.60 38.57
N ALA A 2 33.09 33.82 37.39
CA ALA A 2 31.66 33.69 37.19
C ALA A 2 31.39 32.26 36.70
N PHE A 3 30.55 31.53 37.42
CA PHE A 3 30.01 30.25 36.99
C PHE A 3 29.12 30.50 35.77
N ALA A 4 29.50 29.92 34.63
CA ALA A 4 28.64 29.83 33.46
C ALA A 4 27.43 28.98 33.85
N GLY A 5 26.25 29.56 33.69
CA GLY A 5 24.98 28.89 33.87
C GLY A 5 24.86 27.72 32.91
N ASP A 6 24.37 26.62 33.46
CA ASP A 6 23.86 25.46 32.75
C ASP A 6 22.69 25.94 31.87
N ASP A 7 22.98 26.16 30.58
CA ASP A 7 21.98 26.49 29.57
C ASP A 7 21.14 25.24 29.36
N GLY A 8 20.00 25.19 30.05
CA GLY A 8 19.01 24.12 29.90
C GLY A 8 18.67 23.95 28.42
N MET A 9 19.22 22.90 27.81
CA MET A 9 18.98 22.52 26.43
C MET A 9 17.50 22.11 26.28
N THR A 10 16.62 23.10 26.13
CA THR A 10 15.30 22.86 25.56
C THR A 10 15.50 22.30 24.16
N PRO A 11 14.94 21.13 23.82
CA PRO A 11 15.05 20.59 22.48
C PRO A 11 14.54 21.63 21.48
N PRO A 12 15.18 21.73 20.29
CA PRO A 12 14.74 22.68 19.28
C PRO A 12 13.26 22.47 18.97
N ALA A 13 12.55 23.54 18.62
CA ALA A 13 11.13 23.44 18.26
C ALA A 13 10.94 22.36 17.18
N PRO A 14 9.93 21.48 17.31
CA PRO A 14 9.76 20.34 16.42
C PRO A 14 9.51 20.83 14.99
N ALA A 15 10.45 20.55 14.10
CA ALA A 15 10.30 20.68 12.65
C ALA A 15 9.73 19.38 12.05
N PRO A 16 9.02 19.42 10.90
CA PRO A 16 8.52 18.20 10.28
C PRO A 16 9.66 17.24 9.96
N ILE A 17 9.51 16.00 10.41
CA ILE A 17 10.45 14.91 10.14
C ILE A 17 10.11 14.24 8.79
N THR A 18 11.10 13.66 8.12
CA THR A 18 10.85 12.80 6.95
C THR A 18 10.41 11.42 7.42
N ILE A 19 9.55 10.75 6.65
CA ILE A 19 9.08 9.41 7.03
C ILE A 19 10.23 8.39 7.18
N PRO A 20 11.23 8.32 6.27
CA PRO A 20 12.38 7.42 6.43
C PRO A 20 13.12 7.64 7.75
N GLN A 21 13.37 8.90 8.13
CA GLN A 21 14.04 9.23 9.38
C GLN A 21 13.21 8.80 10.60
N ALA A 22 11.89 9.02 10.56
CA ALA A 22 11.00 8.59 11.63
C ALA A 22 10.99 7.06 11.80
N VAL A 23 11.01 6.29 10.71
CA VAL A 23 11.11 4.82 10.76
C VAL A 23 12.41 4.40 11.45
N GLU A 24 13.54 4.96 11.04
CA GLU A 24 14.85 4.64 11.61
C GLU A 24 14.92 4.98 13.12
N ASP A 25 14.40 6.14 13.51
CA ASP A 25 14.42 6.58 14.90
C ASP A 25 13.53 5.72 15.79
N LEU A 26 12.36 5.30 15.30
CA LEU A 26 11.50 4.35 16.02
C LEU A 26 12.11 2.96 16.12
N GLN A 27 12.85 2.49 15.10
CA GLN A 27 13.61 1.24 15.19
C GLN A 27 14.70 1.32 16.27
N LYS A 28 15.44 2.43 16.33
CA LYS A 28 16.45 2.67 17.38
C LYS A 28 15.80 2.70 18.77
N ALA A 29 14.68 3.41 18.93
CA ALA A 29 13.95 3.46 20.19
C ALA A 29 13.47 2.07 20.64
N LEU A 30 12.94 1.27 19.72
CA LEU A 30 12.52 -0.10 20.00
C LEU A 30 13.68 -0.97 20.50
N ILE A 31 14.85 -0.89 19.84
CA ILE A 31 16.07 -1.60 20.28
C ILE A 31 16.47 -1.17 21.69
N GLN A 32 16.39 0.13 22.00
CA GLN A 32 16.70 0.64 23.34
C GLN A 32 15.70 0.14 24.39
N ILE A 33 14.41 0.10 24.08
CA ILE A 33 13.37 -0.45 24.96
C ILE A 33 13.65 -1.92 25.26
N ARG A 34 13.92 -2.74 24.23
CA ARG A 34 14.24 -4.17 24.40
C ARG A 34 15.50 -4.38 25.25
N ARG A 35 16.55 -3.57 25.02
CA ARG A 35 17.78 -3.61 25.83
C ARG A 35 17.50 -3.27 27.29
N LYS A 36 16.75 -2.20 27.56
CA LYS A 36 16.38 -1.79 28.92
C LYS A 36 15.51 -2.82 29.61
N LEU A 37 14.53 -3.40 28.93
CA LEU A 37 13.72 -4.50 29.44
C LEU A 37 14.61 -5.68 29.85
N LYS A 38 15.56 -6.08 28.99
CA LYS A 38 16.51 -7.14 29.32
C LYS A 38 17.34 -6.80 30.56
N THR A 39 17.88 -5.59 30.66
CA THR A 39 18.63 -5.15 31.84
C THR A 39 17.79 -5.22 33.12
N LEU A 40 16.51 -4.82 33.07
CA LEU A 40 15.63 -4.92 34.24
C LEU A 40 15.36 -6.37 34.63
N ILE A 41 15.16 -7.27 33.66
CA ILE A 41 15.01 -8.71 33.91
C ILE A 41 16.28 -9.26 34.57
N ASP A 42 17.45 -8.96 34.00
CA ASP A 42 18.74 -9.46 34.49
C ASP A 42 19.04 -8.95 35.92
N TRP A 43 18.59 -7.74 36.26
CA TRP A 43 18.85 -7.11 37.56
C TRP A 43 17.89 -7.55 38.67
N TYR A 44 16.58 -7.62 38.38
CA TYR A 44 15.55 -7.82 39.40
C TYR A 44 14.98 -9.25 39.46
N ILE A 45 15.17 -10.03 38.40
CA ILE A 45 14.50 -11.33 38.25
C ILE A 45 15.51 -12.47 38.20
N TYR A 46 16.57 -12.35 37.40
CA TYR A 46 17.54 -13.43 37.26
C TYR A 46 18.18 -13.83 38.61
N PRO A 47 18.35 -15.14 38.92
CA PRO A 47 18.16 -16.32 38.05
C PRO A 47 16.75 -16.93 38.07
N VAL A 48 15.74 -16.24 38.60
CA VAL A 48 14.35 -16.73 38.67
C VAL A 48 13.68 -16.76 37.30
N ILE A 49 12.64 -17.58 37.15
CA ILE A 49 11.80 -17.65 35.96
C ILE A 49 11.09 -16.30 35.74
N VAL A 50 11.25 -15.71 34.56
CA VAL A 50 10.56 -14.46 34.18
C VAL A 50 9.04 -14.66 34.18
N PRO A 51 8.27 -13.82 34.89
CA PRO A 51 6.80 -13.87 34.89
C PRO A 51 6.19 -13.72 33.49
N ASN A 52 4.99 -14.26 33.32
CA ASN A 52 4.29 -14.28 32.04
C ASN A 52 3.92 -12.87 31.56
N GLU A 53 3.61 -11.98 32.50
CA GLU A 53 3.27 -10.57 32.28
C GLU A 53 4.43 -9.82 31.62
N ILE A 54 5.66 -10.15 32.01
CA ILE A 54 6.89 -9.55 31.45
C ILE A 54 7.26 -10.25 30.14
N LYS A 55 7.18 -11.58 30.08
CA LYS A 55 7.43 -12.35 28.85
C LYS A 55 6.52 -11.94 27.70
N ALA A 56 5.29 -11.49 27.98
CA ALA A 56 4.34 -11.06 26.97
C ALA A 56 4.78 -9.81 26.19
N TYR A 57 5.75 -9.01 26.69
CA TYR A 57 6.22 -7.83 25.98
C TYR A 57 7.17 -8.15 24.81
N ASP A 58 8.01 -9.18 24.89
CA ASP A 58 8.92 -9.49 23.79
C ASP A 58 8.19 -9.80 22.47
N PRO A 59 7.16 -10.69 22.40
CA PRO A 59 6.44 -10.91 21.15
C PRO A 59 5.68 -9.65 20.68
N ARG A 60 5.21 -8.79 21.58
CA ARG A 60 4.57 -7.51 21.20
C ARG A 60 5.58 -6.55 20.56
N LEU A 61 6.77 -6.42 21.14
CA LEU A 61 7.84 -5.59 20.59
C LEU A 61 8.36 -6.15 19.27
N GLN A 62 8.45 -7.48 19.11
CA GLN A 62 8.80 -8.12 17.83
C GLN A 62 7.78 -7.81 16.72
N ILE A 63 6.48 -7.77 17.04
CA ILE A 63 5.45 -7.37 16.07
C ILE A 63 5.65 -5.92 15.62
N LEU A 64 5.98 -5.01 16.54
CA LEU A 64 6.27 -3.61 16.19
C LEU A 64 7.54 -3.48 15.33
N GLU A 65 8.57 -4.26 15.63
CA GLU A 65 9.80 -4.32 14.84
C GLU A 65 9.53 -4.79 13.41
N SER A 66 8.77 -5.89 13.26
CA SER A 66 8.34 -6.39 11.94
C SER A 66 7.55 -5.34 11.14
N ARG A 67 6.64 -4.60 11.79
CA ARG A 67 5.89 -3.51 11.15
C ARG A 67 6.80 -2.37 10.68
N LEU A 68 7.78 -1.98 11.50
CA LEU A 68 8.75 -0.94 11.14
C LEU A 68 9.67 -1.39 9.99
N ILE A 69 10.16 -2.64 10.02
CA ILE A 69 10.95 -3.22 8.94
C ILE A 69 10.14 -3.24 7.65
N SER A 70 8.87 -3.66 7.71
CA SER A 70 7.97 -3.64 6.56
C SER A 70 7.82 -2.20 6.01
N LEU A 71 7.56 -1.21 6.87
CA LEU A 71 7.48 0.20 6.44
C LEU A 71 8.79 0.75 5.85
N SER A 72 9.96 0.25 6.25
CA SER A 72 11.25 0.65 5.65
C SER A 72 11.45 0.13 4.22
N THR A 73 10.65 -0.84 3.75
CA THR A 73 10.74 -1.35 2.37
C THR A 73 10.13 -0.41 1.32
N LEU A 74 9.40 0.63 1.74
CA LEU A 74 8.70 1.55 0.84
C LEU A 74 9.60 2.67 0.34
N SER A 75 9.41 3.06 -0.92
CA SER A 75 10.03 4.25 -1.48
C SER A 75 9.11 5.46 -1.30
N TYR A 76 9.35 6.22 -0.23
CA TYR A 76 8.61 7.46 0.05
C TYR A 76 8.75 8.54 -1.01
N GLN A 77 9.76 8.41 -1.88
CA GLN A 77 9.90 9.24 -3.09
C GLN A 77 8.94 8.80 -4.21
N GLN A 78 8.64 7.51 -4.35
CA GLN A 78 7.74 7.00 -5.39
C GLN A 78 6.27 6.98 -4.98
N LEU A 79 5.95 6.85 -3.69
CA LEU A 79 4.56 6.81 -3.21
C LEU A 79 3.68 8.01 -3.65
N PRO A 80 4.17 9.27 -3.68
CA PRO A 80 3.38 10.40 -4.16
C PRO A 80 2.91 10.26 -5.62
N TYR A 81 3.59 9.43 -6.43
CA TYR A 81 3.21 9.14 -7.81
C TYR A 81 2.15 8.04 -7.93
N LEU A 82 1.80 7.37 -6.84
CA LEU A 82 0.73 6.36 -6.80
C LEU A 82 -0.55 6.90 -6.14
N PHE A 83 -0.44 7.48 -4.95
CA PHE A 83 -1.60 7.90 -4.19
C PHE A 83 -1.42 9.18 -3.37
N ASP A 84 -2.55 9.87 -3.16
CA ASP A 84 -2.61 11.12 -2.42
C ASP A 84 -2.15 10.95 -0.96
N ASN A 85 -1.56 12.00 -0.42
CA ASN A 85 -1.24 12.12 1.00
C ASN A 85 -0.42 10.92 1.55
N SER A 86 0.48 10.36 0.74
CA SER A 86 1.29 9.20 1.13
C SER A 86 2.06 9.42 2.43
N ASP A 87 2.67 10.60 2.59
CA ASP A 87 3.38 10.96 3.82
C ASP A 87 2.44 11.04 5.02
N GLY A 88 1.27 11.64 4.88
CA GLY A 88 0.29 11.73 5.97
C GLY A 88 -0.27 10.38 6.38
N ILE A 89 -0.51 9.48 5.42
CA ILE A 89 -0.94 8.10 5.72
C ILE A 89 0.20 7.37 6.46
N ALA A 90 1.44 7.45 5.96
CA ALA A 90 2.57 6.81 6.62
C ALA A 90 2.81 7.34 8.04
N ALA A 91 2.69 8.66 8.23
CA ALA A 91 2.78 9.29 9.55
C ALA A 91 1.71 8.74 10.51
N HIS A 92 0.47 8.52 10.05
CA HIS A 92 -0.58 7.92 10.87
C HIS A 92 -0.22 6.49 11.33
N TYR A 93 0.35 5.66 10.46
CA TYR A 93 0.83 4.33 10.87
C TYR A 93 1.97 4.40 11.89
N LEU A 94 2.90 5.33 11.71
CA LEU A 94 4.02 5.52 12.64
C LEU A 94 3.54 6.03 14.00
N LEU A 95 2.56 6.93 14.05
CA LEU A 95 1.94 7.38 15.29
C LEU A 95 1.30 6.21 16.05
N ASN A 96 0.59 5.31 15.35
CA ASN A 96 0.01 4.11 15.99
C ASN A 96 1.08 3.16 16.56
N ILE A 97 2.25 3.05 15.91
CA ILE A 97 3.39 2.27 16.41
C ILE A 97 4.00 2.97 17.63
N LEU A 98 4.18 4.29 17.55
CA LEU A 98 4.73 5.11 18.61
C LEU A 98 3.88 5.01 19.88
N ASP A 99 2.56 5.11 19.77
CA ASP A 99 1.64 4.93 20.90
C ASP A 99 1.77 3.54 21.52
N GLN A 100 1.95 2.49 20.71
CA GLN A 100 2.19 1.12 21.23
C GLN A 100 3.55 1.00 21.93
N LEU A 101 4.59 1.72 21.50
CA LEU A 101 5.89 1.75 22.17
C LEU A 101 5.81 2.50 23.51
N LEU A 102 5.18 3.67 23.55
CA LEU A 102 4.95 4.44 24.79
C LEU A 102 4.15 3.61 25.80
N ASN A 103 3.06 2.99 25.36
CA ASN A 103 2.26 2.10 26.20
C ASN A 103 3.05 0.89 26.71
N SER A 104 3.94 0.33 25.88
CA SER A 104 4.80 -0.78 26.30
C SER A 104 5.77 -0.35 27.40
N MET A 105 6.37 0.84 27.29
CA MET A 105 7.29 1.36 28.31
C MET A 105 6.58 1.61 29.64
N VAL A 106 5.41 2.25 29.62
CA VAL A 106 4.59 2.48 30.83
C VAL A 106 4.20 1.17 31.47
N GLY A 107 3.75 0.20 30.67
CA GLY A 107 3.36 -1.11 31.16
C GLY A 107 4.53 -1.89 31.78
N ILE A 108 5.71 -1.87 31.16
CA ILE A 108 6.93 -2.47 31.72
C ILE A 108 7.30 -1.78 33.04
N GLN A 109 7.42 -0.45 33.05
CA GLN A 109 7.82 0.31 34.23
C GLN A 109 6.87 0.06 35.40
N LYS A 110 5.56 0.07 35.14
CA LYS A 110 4.53 -0.20 36.15
C LYS A 110 4.73 -1.56 36.83
N ILE A 111 4.96 -2.63 36.06
CA ILE A 111 5.20 -3.97 36.62
C ILE A 111 6.45 -3.97 37.51
N PHE A 112 7.54 -3.35 37.07
CA PHE A 112 8.77 -3.32 37.86
C PHE A 112 8.62 -2.47 39.14
N VAL A 113 7.92 -1.34 39.07
CA VAL A 113 7.64 -0.48 40.23
C VAL A 113 6.75 -1.18 41.26
N GLU A 114 5.70 -1.86 40.81
CA GLU A 114 4.73 -2.50 41.70
C GLU A 114 5.29 -3.75 42.38
N HIS A 115 6.16 -4.51 41.70
CA HIS A 115 6.58 -5.84 42.16
C HIS A 115 8.04 -5.98 42.58
N TYR A 116 8.94 -5.04 42.20
CA TYR A 116 10.38 -5.21 42.39
C TYR A 116 11.08 -4.01 43.04
N ASP A 117 10.86 -2.78 42.55
CA ASP A 117 11.55 -1.59 43.04
C ASP A 117 10.67 -0.32 42.92
N ARG A 118 10.13 0.14 44.05
CA ARG A 118 9.28 1.34 44.11
C ARG A 118 10.01 2.62 43.69
N ASP A 119 11.32 2.70 43.94
CA ASP A 119 12.13 3.88 43.63
C ASP A 119 12.48 3.96 42.14
N LEU A 120 12.15 2.92 41.35
CA LEU A 120 12.36 2.90 39.91
C LEU A 120 11.56 4.01 39.20
N ASP A 121 10.46 4.46 39.78
CA ASP A 121 9.65 5.55 39.24
C ASP A 121 10.40 6.89 39.27
N GLU A 122 11.21 7.13 40.30
CA GLU A 122 12.06 8.32 40.40
C GLU A 122 13.26 8.21 39.44
N ARG A 123 13.84 7.01 39.30
CA ARG A 123 15.00 6.77 38.43
C ARG A 123 14.68 6.87 36.94
N ARG A 124 13.41 6.69 36.54
CA ARG A 124 12.91 6.78 35.15
C ARG A 124 13.86 6.12 34.14
N PRO A 125 14.06 4.78 34.20
CA PRO A 125 15.02 4.07 33.33
C PRO A 125 14.73 4.23 31.82
N PHE A 126 13.49 4.60 31.50
CA PHE A 126 12.96 4.84 30.17
C PHE A 126 12.82 6.34 29.81
N GLY A 127 13.17 7.27 30.70
CA GLY A 127 12.87 8.70 30.57
C GLY A 127 13.40 9.33 29.27
N THR A 128 14.68 9.15 28.95
CA THR A 128 15.24 9.69 27.69
C THR A 128 14.59 9.11 26.44
N ILE A 129 14.20 7.83 26.48
CA ILE A 129 13.50 7.17 25.36
C ILE A 129 12.10 7.78 25.23
N TRP A 130 11.44 8.04 26.35
CA TRP A 130 10.10 8.63 26.40
C TRP A 130 10.12 10.03 25.77
N ASP A 131 11.04 10.89 26.21
CA ASP A 131 11.17 12.26 25.69
C ASP A 131 11.47 12.25 24.19
N THR A 132 12.32 11.31 23.73
CA THR A 132 12.62 11.13 22.31
C THR A 132 11.37 10.73 21.51
N LEU A 133 10.62 9.74 21.99
CA LEU A 133 9.39 9.30 21.34
C LEU A 133 8.33 10.39 21.33
N GLN A 134 8.18 11.15 22.42
CA GLN A 134 7.24 12.25 22.49
C GLN A 134 7.60 13.35 21.49
N TYR A 135 8.88 13.74 21.43
CA TYR A 135 9.36 14.69 20.44
C TYR A 135 9.10 14.22 19.00
N ARG A 136 9.33 12.93 18.71
CA ARG A 136 9.01 12.34 17.40
C ARG A 136 7.52 12.30 17.10
N SER A 137 6.67 12.08 18.11
CA SER A 137 5.21 12.17 17.98
C SER A 137 4.80 13.56 17.50
N ASP A 138 5.36 14.59 18.11
CA ASP A 138 5.05 15.97 17.75
C ASP A 138 5.56 16.33 16.34
N GLN A 139 6.74 15.86 15.95
CA GLN A 139 7.21 16.02 14.56
C GLN A 139 6.33 15.28 13.54
N LEU A 140 5.87 14.06 13.86
CA LEU A 140 5.00 13.27 12.99
C LEU A 140 3.62 13.91 12.79
N LYS A 141 3.05 14.52 13.83
CA LYS A 141 1.77 15.27 13.74
C LYS A 141 1.84 16.45 12.78
N LEU A 142 3.03 17.01 12.55
CA LEU A 142 3.25 18.10 11.60
C LEU A 142 3.30 17.61 10.15
N VAL A 143 3.69 16.37 9.90
CA VAL A 143 3.93 15.84 8.54
C VAL A 143 2.76 16.07 7.56
N PRO A 144 1.48 15.82 7.91
CA PRO A 144 0.35 16.07 7.00
C PRO A 144 0.21 17.54 6.54
N GLN A 145 0.77 18.48 7.29
CA GLN A 145 0.76 19.91 6.98
C GLN A 145 1.86 20.30 5.99
N PHE A 146 3.00 19.61 6.01
CA PHE A 146 4.16 19.96 5.21
C PHE A 146 4.39 19.04 3.99
N LEU A 147 3.97 17.77 4.07
CA LEU A 147 4.16 16.73 3.03
C LEU A 147 5.55 16.79 2.37
N PRO A 148 6.62 16.37 3.07
CA PRO A 148 8.00 16.52 2.61
C PRO A 148 8.25 16.06 1.16
N HIS A 149 7.61 14.98 0.71
CA HIS A 149 7.80 14.43 -0.64
C HIS A 149 6.83 14.99 -1.69
N ASN A 150 5.84 15.79 -1.29
CA ASN A 150 4.95 16.51 -2.20
C ASN A 150 4.49 17.86 -1.60
N PRO A 151 5.39 18.84 -1.44
CA PRO A 151 5.06 20.10 -0.76
C PRO A 151 3.99 20.91 -1.49
N ARG A 152 3.93 20.76 -2.82
CA ARG A 152 2.94 21.42 -3.68
C ARG A 152 1.57 20.74 -3.65
N ARG A 153 1.43 19.61 -2.95
CA ARG A 153 0.19 18.82 -2.84
C ARG A 153 -0.40 18.48 -4.20
N GLN A 154 0.46 18.25 -5.19
CA GLN A 154 0.03 17.87 -6.54
C GLN A 154 -0.58 16.48 -6.50
N ARG A 155 -1.58 16.24 -7.35
CA ARG A 155 -2.18 14.90 -7.42
C ARG A 155 -1.22 13.94 -8.11
N PRO A 156 -1.23 12.64 -7.75
CA PRO A 156 -0.41 11.62 -8.41
C PRO A 156 -0.58 11.65 -9.93
N GLU A 157 -1.82 11.79 -10.41
CA GLU A 157 -2.15 11.87 -11.83
C GLU A 157 -1.72 13.17 -12.53
N ASP A 158 -1.25 14.18 -11.80
CA ASP A 158 -0.70 15.43 -12.32
C ASP A 158 0.83 15.47 -12.22
N LEU A 159 1.42 14.58 -11.42
CA LEU A 159 2.86 14.43 -11.25
C LEU A 159 3.52 13.60 -12.36
N ARG A 160 2.74 12.80 -13.10
CA ARG A 160 3.22 11.99 -14.23
C ARG A 160 2.36 12.19 -15.47
N THR A 161 3.05 12.42 -16.58
CA THR A 161 2.51 12.41 -17.93
C THR A 161 2.20 10.98 -18.37
N ASN A 162 1.22 10.85 -19.27
CA ASN A 162 0.87 9.59 -19.91
C ASN A 162 1.98 9.17 -20.88
N GLU A 163 2.89 8.34 -20.39
CA GLU A 163 4.06 7.86 -21.14
C GLU A 163 4.11 6.33 -21.14
N LEU A 164 4.65 5.76 -22.22
CA LEU A 164 4.80 4.31 -22.37
C LEU A 164 5.66 3.75 -21.22
N GLY A 165 5.20 2.64 -20.62
CA GLY A 165 5.87 2.00 -19.49
C GLY A 165 5.47 2.56 -18.12
N ASN A 166 4.80 3.71 -18.06
CA ASN A 166 4.30 4.29 -16.82
C ASN A 166 2.83 3.92 -16.55
N PHE A 167 2.43 3.97 -15.28
CA PHE A 167 1.01 3.90 -14.92
C PHE A 167 0.23 4.99 -15.65
N CYS A 168 -0.91 4.61 -16.22
CA CYS A 168 -1.76 5.58 -16.88
C CYS A 168 -2.37 6.54 -15.86
N ARG A 169 -2.59 7.79 -16.27
CA ARG A 169 -3.33 8.79 -15.50
C ARG A 169 -4.69 8.28 -15.00
N GLY A 170 -5.41 7.52 -15.82
CA GLY A 170 -6.68 6.90 -15.44
C GLY A 170 -6.52 5.79 -14.38
N ALA A 171 -5.40 5.07 -14.38
CA ALA A 171 -5.06 4.09 -13.35
C ALA A 171 -4.83 4.78 -12.00
N LEU A 172 -4.07 5.88 -12.01
CA LEU A 172 -3.81 6.70 -10.82
C LEU A 172 -5.11 7.32 -10.28
N GLN A 173 -6.00 7.81 -11.14
CA GLN A 173 -7.33 8.27 -10.75
C GLN A 173 -8.14 7.14 -10.07
N MET A 174 -8.09 5.92 -10.61
CA MET A 174 -8.74 4.73 -10.02
C MET A 174 -8.19 4.34 -8.65
N ILE A 175 -6.87 4.44 -8.44
CA ILE A 175 -6.23 4.21 -7.13
C ILE A 175 -6.69 5.24 -6.11
N ASN A 176 -6.92 6.48 -6.56
CA ASN A 176 -7.28 7.60 -5.71
C ASN A 176 -8.80 7.81 -5.57
N ASN A 177 -9.62 6.81 -5.93
CA ASN A 177 -11.09 6.86 -5.87
C ASN A 177 -11.69 8.04 -6.64
N ARG A 178 -11.04 8.43 -7.74
CA ARG A 178 -11.47 9.48 -8.68
C ARG A 178 -11.83 8.87 -10.03
N ASP A 179 -12.55 7.75 -10.04
CA ASP A 179 -12.92 7.04 -11.28
C ASP A 179 -13.66 7.95 -12.26
N LYS A 180 -13.11 8.07 -13.47
CA LYS A 180 -13.69 8.80 -14.61
C LYS A 180 -13.92 7.88 -15.82
N GLY A 181 -13.81 6.57 -15.61
CA GLY A 181 -13.94 5.59 -16.67
C GLY A 181 -15.33 5.60 -17.29
N ARG A 182 -15.36 5.25 -18.57
CA ARG A 182 -16.60 5.11 -19.33
C ARG A 182 -17.01 3.66 -19.31
N ILE A 183 -18.31 3.43 -19.13
CA ILE A 183 -18.88 2.08 -19.17
C ILE A 183 -19.48 1.88 -20.55
N SER A 184 -19.01 0.86 -21.27
CA SER A 184 -19.58 0.45 -22.56
C SER A 184 -20.16 -0.96 -22.48
N HIS A 185 -21.25 -1.18 -23.20
CA HIS A 185 -21.95 -2.47 -23.22
C HIS A 185 -21.25 -3.45 -24.15
N LEU A 186 -21.10 -4.71 -23.72
CA LEU A 186 -20.54 -5.76 -24.56
C LEU A 186 -21.65 -6.52 -25.30
N GLU A 187 -21.66 -6.42 -26.62
CA GLU A 187 -22.62 -7.16 -27.43
C GLU A 187 -22.36 -8.68 -27.37
N ASN A 188 -23.43 -9.46 -27.49
CA ASN A 188 -23.37 -10.92 -27.39
C ASN A 188 -22.47 -11.56 -28.48
N LYS A 189 -22.31 -10.89 -29.62
CA LYS A 189 -21.41 -11.33 -30.71
C LYS A 189 -19.94 -11.33 -30.29
N ASP A 190 -19.55 -10.43 -29.39
CA ASP A 190 -18.17 -10.21 -28.97
C ASP A 190 -17.81 -10.99 -27.68
N LEU A 191 -18.76 -11.75 -27.13
CA LEU A 191 -18.54 -12.57 -25.95
C LEU A 191 -17.84 -13.90 -26.28
N LEU A 192 -16.81 -14.20 -25.49
CA LEU A 192 -16.18 -15.52 -25.48
C LEU A 192 -17.20 -16.60 -25.08
N PRO A 193 -17.04 -17.86 -25.54
CA PRO A 193 -17.95 -18.95 -25.21
C PRO A 193 -18.16 -19.17 -23.70
N GLU A 194 -17.10 -19.03 -22.90
CA GLU A 194 -17.16 -19.13 -21.44
C GLU A 194 -18.06 -18.05 -20.82
N ASN A 195 -17.95 -16.81 -21.32
CA ASN A 195 -18.79 -15.69 -20.88
C ASN A 195 -20.26 -15.93 -21.27
N LYS A 196 -20.51 -16.48 -22.45
CA LYS A 196 -21.88 -16.86 -22.88
C LYS A 196 -22.48 -17.93 -21.95
N ARG A 197 -21.69 -18.93 -21.56
CA ARG A 197 -22.11 -19.93 -20.57
C ARG A 197 -22.43 -19.28 -19.22
N LYS A 198 -21.59 -18.35 -18.76
CA LYS A 198 -21.79 -17.61 -17.50
C LYS A 198 -23.07 -16.77 -17.53
N LEU A 199 -23.34 -16.05 -18.63
CA LEU A 199 -24.62 -15.33 -18.80
C LEU A 199 -25.82 -16.27 -18.78
N LYS A 200 -25.72 -17.44 -19.42
CA LYS A 200 -26.80 -18.43 -19.42
C LYS A 200 -27.08 -18.99 -18.01
N ALA A 201 -26.03 -19.17 -17.20
CA ALA A 201 -26.15 -19.75 -15.87
C ALA A 201 -26.58 -18.73 -14.79
N PHE A 202 -26.05 -17.51 -14.84
CA PHE A 202 -26.20 -16.52 -13.76
C PHE A 202 -26.94 -15.23 -14.18
N GLY A 203 -27.28 -15.07 -15.45
CA GLY A 203 -27.88 -13.85 -15.98
C GLY A 203 -26.93 -12.64 -15.97
N GLY A 204 -27.50 -11.44 -16.00
CA GLY A 204 -26.76 -10.18 -15.95
C GLY A 204 -26.23 -9.71 -17.31
N ALA A 205 -25.19 -8.87 -17.27
CA ALA A 205 -24.55 -8.31 -18.45
C ALA A 205 -23.03 -8.28 -18.30
N PHE A 206 -22.32 -8.29 -19.43
CA PHE A 206 -20.90 -7.96 -19.46
C PHE A 206 -20.73 -6.52 -19.92
N LEU A 207 -19.90 -5.79 -19.18
CA LEU A 207 -19.56 -4.40 -19.47
C LEU A 207 -18.06 -4.28 -19.65
N PHE A 208 -17.64 -3.26 -20.37
CA PHE A 208 -16.27 -2.77 -20.37
C PHE A 208 -16.19 -1.50 -19.55
N TRP A 209 -15.20 -1.44 -18.66
CA TRP A 209 -14.69 -0.18 -18.17
C TRP A 209 -13.58 0.26 -19.10
N GLU A 210 -13.70 1.47 -19.63
CA GLU A 210 -12.77 2.07 -20.59
C GLU A 210 -12.07 3.26 -19.93
N CYS A 211 -10.74 3.25 -20.01
CA CYS A 211 -9.93 4.35 -19.52
C CYS A 211 -10.19 5.59 -20.41
N PRO A 212 -10.47 6.77 -19.82
CA PRO A 212 -10.70 7.98 -20.61
C PRO A 212 -9.40 8.57 -21.18
N GLU A 213 -8.26 8.13 -20.64
CA GLU A 213 -6.94 8.70 -20.91
C GLU A 213 -6.13 7.86 -21.91
N CYS A 214 -6.52 6.60 -22.18
CA CYS A 214 -5.74 5.68 -22.99
C CYS A 214 -6.61 4.54 -23.57
N ALA A 215 -6.05 3.68 -24.43
CA ALA A 215 -6.77 2.59 -25.10
C ALA A 215 -7.11 1.40 -24.18
N TYR A 216 -6.78 1.47 -22.89
CA TYR A 216 -7.03 0.39 -21.95
C TYR A 216 -8.53 0.20 -21.68
N ARG A 217 -8.97 -1.06 -21.70
CA ARG A 217 -10.30 -1.46 -21.26
C ARG A 217 -10.27 -2.80 -20.54
N VAL A 218 -11.12 -2.97 -19.53
CA VAL A 218 -11.25 -4.21 -18.79
C VAL A 218 -12.71 -4.66 -18.74
N ARG A 219 -12.95 -5.93 -19.08
CA ARG A 219 -14.28 -6.52 -18.99
C ARG A 219 -14.64 -6.83 -17.54
N TYR A 220 -15.90 -6.67 -17.18
CA TYR A 220 -16.43 -7.19 -15.93
C TYR A 220 -17.87 -7.66 -16.08
N HIS A 221 -18.24 -8.68 -15.32
CA HIS A 221 -19.61 -9.20 -15.25
C HIS A 221 -20.39 -8.49 -14.14
N VAL A 222 -21.63 -8.11 -14.48
CA VAL A 222 -22.58 -7.44 -13.59
C VAL A 222 -23.82 -8.32 -13.48
N ALA A 223 -24.12 -8.79 -12.27
CA ALA A 223 -25.30 -9.62 -12.02
C ALA A 223 -26.58 -8.80 -11.79
N ASN A 224 -26.46 -7.57 -11.29
CA ASN A 224 -27.60 -6.70 -10.96
C ASN A 224 -27.24 -5.21 -11.09
N SER A 225 -28.25 -4.33 -11.14
CA SER A 225 -28.05 -2.87 -11.29
C SER A 225 -27.21 -2.26 -10.17
N SER A 226 -27.32 -2.77 -8.93
CA SER A 226 -26.51 -2.34 -7.78
C SER A 226 -25.02 -2.67 -7.89
N SER A 227 -24.61 -3.51 -8.85
CA SER A 227 -23.20 -3.88 -9.11
C SER A 227 -22.70 -3.37 -10.47
N SER A 228 -23.40 -2.39 -11.05
CA SER A 228 -23.08 -1.84 -12.38
C SER A 228 -21.74 -1.10 -12.46
N ASN A 229 -21.23 -0.62 -11.33
CA ASN A 229 -19.93 0.04 -11.23
C ASN A 229 -18.79 -1.00 -11.04
N ILE A 230 -17.66 -0.80 -11.71
CA ILE A 230 -16.45 -1.65 -11.60
C ILE A 230 -15.98 -1.87 -10.15
N HIS A 231 -16.15 -0.90 -9.25
CA HIS A 231 -15.83 -1.00 -7.83
C HIS A 231 -16.79 -1.91 -7.06
N THR A 232 -18.03 -2.03 -7.53
CA THR A 232 -19.10 -2.80 -6.88
C THR A 232 -19.30 -4.18 -7.50
N ALA A 233 -18.67 -4.43 -8.65
CA ALA A 233 -18.79 -5.67 -9.40
C ALA A 233 -18.44 -6.88 -8.53
N THR A 234 -19.28 -7.91 -8.62
CA THR A 234 -19.14 -9.15 -7.83
C THR A 234 -18.29 -10.19 -8.54
N GLU A 235 -17.83 -9.93 -9.76
CA GLU A 235 -16.96 -10.84 -10.49
C GLU A 235 -15.60 -10.98 -9.80
N ILE A 236 -15.29 -12.22 -9.43
CA ILE A 236 -13.98 -12.63 -8.96
C ILE A 236 -13.26 -13.33 -10.10
N ARG A 237 -12.00 -12.96 -10.33
CA ARG A 237 -11.10 -13.60 -11.28
C ARG A 237 -10.09 -14.44 -10.53
N GLU A 238 -9.84 -15.63 -11.07
CA GLU A 238 -8.93 -16.62 -10.52
C GLU A 238 -8.12 -17.24 -11.66
N HIS A 239 -6.98 -17.83 -11.33
CA HIS A 239 -6.16 -18.56 -12.28
C HIS A 239 -5.82 -19.94 -11.72
N ASN A 240 -5.89 -20.96 -12.56
CA ASN A 240 -5.61 -22.34 -12.15
C ASN A 240 -4.19 -22.44 -11.57
N GLY A 241 -4.08 -22.95 -10.35
CA GLY A 241 -2.80 -23.16 -9.66
C GLY A 241 -2.22 -21.93 -8.95
N LEU A 242 -2.91 -20.78 -8.97
CA LEU A 242 -2.47 -19.57 -8.25
C LEU A 242 -3.37 -19.29 -7.06
N GLY A 243 -2.79 -19.19 -5.86
CA GLY A 243 -3.48 -18.80 -4.63
C GLY A 243 -3.76 -17.30 -4.57
N ILE A 244 -4.52 -16.78 -5.54
CA ILE A 244 -4.86 -15.37 -5.64
C ILE A 244 -6.21 -15.18 -6.33
N GLN A 245 -6.99 -14.26 -5.79
CA GLN A 245 -8.25 -13.82 -6.36
C GLN A 245 -8.24 -12.31 -6.50
N TYR A 246 -8.85 -11.78 -7.55
CA TYR A 246 -8.91 -10.33 -7.73
C TYR A 246 -10.13 -9.91 -8.55
N ARG A 247 -10.52 -8.64 -8.39
CA ARG A 247 -11.60 -8.00 -9.14
C ARG A 247 -11.04 -7.25 -10.34
N SER A 248 -11.91 -6.94 -11.29
CA SER A 248 -11.53 -6.15 -12.47
C SER A 248 -11.08 -4.72 -12.12
N SER A 249 -11.55 -4.17 -10.99
CA SER A 249 -11.08 -2.89 -10.41
C SER A 249 -9.57 -2.92 -10.13
N PHE A 250 -9.03 -4.03 -9.61
CA PHE A 250 -7.59 -4.18 -9.38
C PHE A 250 -6.80 -4.06 -10.70
N LEU A 251 -7.28 -4.71 -11.77
CA LEU A 251 -6.63 -4.60 -13.07
C LEU A 251 -6.68 -3.18 -13.64
N ALA A 252 -7.79 -2.47 -13.45
CA ALA A 252 -7.92 -1.07 -13.81
C ALA A 252 -6.97 -0.17 -13.00
N ARG A 253 -6.67 -0.51 -11.74
CA ARG A 253 -5.67 0.20 -10.92
C ARG A 253 -4.23 -0.07 -11.36
N CYS A 254 -3.95 -1.23 -11.94
CA CYS A 254 -2.60 -1.65 -12.32
C CYS A 254 -2.23 -1.37 -13.78
N HIS A 255 -3.11 -0.75 -14.59
CA HIS A 255 -2.83 -0.62 -16.03
C HIS A 255 -1.79 0.45 -16.36
N LEU A 256 -0.97 0.16 -17.36
CA LEU A 256 0.01 1.09 -17.93
C LEU A 256 -0.61 1.89 -19.07
N TYR A 257 -0.03 3.03 -19.40
CA TYR A 257 -0.50 3.86 -20.49
C TYR A 257 -0.39 3.12 -21.84
N LEU A 258 -1.53 3.05 -22.53
CA LEU A 258 -1.64 2.46 -23.87
C LEU A 258 -2.11 3.55 -24.84
N PRO A 259 -1.27 4.01 -25.78
CA PRO A 259 -1.65 5.06 -26.73
C PRO A 259 -2.96 4.74 -27.44
N LEU A 260 -3.81 5.75 -27.61
CA LEU A 260 -4.99 5.63 -28.46
C LEU A 260 -4.50 5.33 -29.89
N SER A 261 -4.94 4.20 -30.46
CA SER A 261 -4.65 3.89 -31.85
C SER A 261 -5.29 4.98 -32.71
N GLU A 262 -4.48 5.79 -33.39
CA GLU A 262 -4.94 6.75 -34.39
C GLU A 262 -5.72 6.00 -35.47
N LYS A 263 -7.04 6.01 -35.38
CA LYS A 263 -7.92 5.70 -36.50
C LYS A 263 -8.69 6.97 -36.82
N SER A 264 -8.45 7.46 -38.04
CA SER A 264 -9.20 8.46 -38.81
C SER A 264 -8.85 9.95 -38.61
N SER A 265 -7.77 10.38 -39.30
CA SER A 265 -7.70 11.70 -39.91
C SER A 265 -6.99 11.63 -41.26
N THR A 266 -7.60 10.94 -42.23
CA THR A 266 -7.31 11.15 -43.66
C THR A 266 -8.53 10.76 -44.49
N SER A 267 -9.24 11.79 -44.92
CA SER A 267 -10.21 11.77 -46.01
C SER A 267 -9.50 11.54 -47.34
N SER A 268 -9.72 10.39 -48.01
CA SER A 268 -9.82 10.29 -49.48
C SER A 268 -10.03 8.86 -49.98
N THR A 269 -11.11 8.69 -50.77
CA THR A 269 -11.33 7.71 -51.86
C THR A 269 -11.48 6.21 -51.56
N SER A 270 -12.75 5.79 -51.58
CA SER A 270 -13.30 4.60 -52.26
C SER A 270 -12.34 3.53 -52.78
N SER A 271 -12.37 2.34 -52.18
CA SER A 271 -12.52 1.06 -52.91
C SER A 271 -12.81 -0.10 -51.96
N ASN A 272 -13.87 -0.84 -52.27
CA ASN A 272 -14.23 -2.10 -51.62
C ASN A 272 -13.13 -3.15 -51.83
N ARG A 273 -12.45 -3.57 -50.75
CA ARG A 273 -11.82 -4.90 -50.67
C ARG A 273 -11.96 -5.46 -49.25
N ARG A 274 -12.57 -6.64 -49.19
CA ARG A 274 -12.77 -7.49 -48.00
C ARG A 274 -11.47 -7.59 -47.18
N GLN A 275 -11.46 -7.01 -45.99
CA GLN A 275 -10.46 -7.31 -44.97
C GLN A 275 -11.09 -8.22 -43.92
N SER A 276 -10.78 -9.50 -44.07
CA SER A 276 -10.65 -10.47 -42.99
C SER A 276 -10.10 -9.80 -41.73
N GLN A 277 -10.73 -10.12 -40.61
CA GLN A 277 -10.28 -9.85 -39.25
C GLN A 277 -8.86 -10.42 -39.04
N SER A 278 -7.83 -9.67 -39.41
CA SER A 278 -6.52 -9.79 -38.79
C SER A 278 -6.49 -8.80 -37.63
N ILE A 279 -6.56 -9.38 -36.45
CA ILE A 279 -6.05 -8.83 -35.20
C ILE A 279 -4.83 -7.97 -35.54
N SER A 280 -4.95 -6.66 -35.30
CA SER A 280 -3.90 -5.68 -35.46
C SER A 280 -2.58 -6.23 -34.91
N THR A 281 -1.69 -6.60 -35.81
CA THR A 281 -0.30 -7.00 -35.60
C THR A 281 0.58 -5.80 -35.25
N LEU A 282 0.11 -4.97 -34.31
CA LEU A 282 0.97 -4.12 -33.45
C LEU A 282 1.18 -4.79 -32.07
N SER A 283 0.82 -6.08 -31.93
CA SER A 283 0.87 -6.84 -30.69
C SER A 283 2.24 -7.50 -30.43
N SER A 284 3.30 -6.71 -30.44
CA SER A 284 4.54 -6.98 -29.70
C SER A 284 5.16 -5.61 -29.38
N SER A 285 5.14 -5.07 -28.17
CA SER A 285 5.78 -5.68 -27.00
C SER A 285 5.66 -4.81 -25.74
N SER A 286 4.75 -3.83 -25.69
CA SER A 286 4.62 -2.94 -24.53
C SER A 286 3.79 -3.60 -23.42
N PRO A 287 4.27 -3.63 -22.17
CA PRO A 287 3.52 -4.17 -21.05
C PRO A 287 2.21 -3.39 -20.84
N LYS A 288 1.16 -4.09 -20.42
CA LYS A 288 -0.18 -3.53 -20.18
C LYS A 288 -0.46 -3.30 -18.70
N TYR A 289 0.26 -3.99 -17.83
CA TYR A 289 0.06 -3.99 -16.39
C TYR A 289 1.38 -3.72 -15.68
N GLY A 290 1.36 -2.92 -14.63
CA GLY A 290 2.47 -2.71 -13.71
C GLY A 290 2.13 -3.25 -12.32
N CYS A 291 3.13 -3.80 -11.63
CA CYS A 291 2.98 -4.19 -10.23
C CYS A 291 3.03 -2.95 -9.34
N VAL A 292 1.87 -2.54 -8.79
CA VAL A 292 1.75 -1.40 -7.87
C VAL A 292 2.56 -1.60 -6.58
N PHE A 293 2.79 -2.84 -6.16
CA PHE A 293 3.57 -3.16 -4.96
C PHE A 293 5.08 -2.96 -5.20
N CYS A 294 5.62 -3.48 -6.31
CA CYS A 294 7.02 -3.23 -6.69
C CYS A 294 7.32 -1.75 -6.83
N PHE A 295 6.43 -1.00 -7.50
CA PHE A 295 6.58 0.44 -7.64
C PHE A 295 6.48 1.16 -6.29
N ALA A 296 5.58 0.75 -5.39
CA ALA A 296 5.55 1.31 -4.03
C ALA A 296 6.87 1.08 -3.25
N CYS A 297 7.61 0.02 -3.58
CA CYS A 297 8.92 -0.30 -3.01
C CYS A 297 10.11 0.31 -3.76
N GLY A 298 9.88 1.21 -4.73
CA GLY A 298 10.99 1.88 -5.43
C GLY A 298 11.47 1.21 -6.70
N ARG A 299 10.87 0.09 -7.11
CA ARG A 299 11.30 -0.62 -8.33
C ARG A 299 10.65 -0.01 -9.56
N ASP A 300 11.45 0.19 -10.60
CA ASP A 300 10.96 0.65 -11.89
C ASP A 300 10.08 -0.40 -12.58
N LEU A 301 9.24 0.04 -13.52
CA LEU A 301 8.29 -0.79 -14.25
C LEU A 301 8.96 -1.42 -15.48
N GLU A 302 9.66 -2.53 -15.24
CA GLU A 302 10.45 -3.26 -16.22
C GLU A 302 9.70 -4.46 -16.77
N ARG A 303 9.74 -4.61 -18.10
CA ARG A 303 9.03 -5.67 -18.81
C ARG A 303 9.52 -7.05 -18.39
N GLY A 304 8.59 -7.90 -17.97
CA GLY A 304 8.86 -9.29 -17.56
C GLY A 304 9.30 -9.45 -16.12
N ASP A 305 9.59 -8.35 -15.41
CA ASP A 305 9.99 -8.37 -14.00
C ASP A 305 8.93 -7.70 -13.11
N THR A 306 8.56 -6.46 -13.40
CA THR A 306 7.55 -5.69 -12.64
C THR A 306 6.43 -5.14 -13.52
N ALA A 307 6.52 -5.33 -14.84
CA ALA A 307 5.52 -4.95 -15.83
C ALA A 307 5.20 -6.11 -16.80
N PHE A 308 3.92 -6.33 -17.06
CA PHE A 308 3.40 -7.57 -17.65
C PHE A 308 2.41 -7.33 -18.78
N ASN A 309 2.30 -8.29 -19.70
CA ASN A 309 1.37 -8.23 -20.83
C ASN A 309 0.00 -8.79 -20.49
N THR A 310 -0.06 -9.75 -19.57
CA THR A 310 -1.29 -10.46 -19.23
C THR A 310 -1.64 -10.33 -17.74
N PRO A 311 -2.94 -10.38 -17.37
CA PRO A 311 -3.36 -10.45 -15.97
C PRO A 311 -2.85 -11.68 -15.23
N ARG A 312 -2.51 -12.75 -15.97
CA ARG A 312 -1.96 -13.98 -15.39
C ARG A 312 -0.51 -13.78 -14.96
N GLU A 313 0.33 -13.22 -15.82
CA GLU A 313 1.71 -12.86 -15.48
C GLU A 313 1.80 -11.94 -14.26
N LEU A 314 0.95 -10.90 -14.18
CA LEU A 314 0.87 -10.04 -13.00
C LEU A 314 0.48 -10.84 -11.73
N ALA A 315 -0.51 -11.72 -11.84
CA ALA A 315 -0.97 -12.52 -10.72
C ALA A 315 0.10 -13.54 -10.26
N GLU A 316 0.81 -14.18 -11.19
CA GLU A 316 1.94 -15.07 -10.91
C GLU A 316 3.03 -14.34 -10.14
N HIS A 317 3.42 -13.15 -10.62
CA HIS A 317 4.39 -12.31 -9.94
C HIS A 317 3.94 -11.92 -8.52
N ILE A 318 2.69 -11.48 -8.32
CA ILE A 318 2.20 -11.11 -6.99
C ILE A 318 2.25 -12.31 -6.02
N VAL A 319 1.89 -13.50 -6.50
CA VAL A 319 1.95 -14.72 -5.67
C VAL A 319 3.40 -15.08 -5.31
N LEU A 320 4.33 -14.94 -6.24
CA LEU A 320 5.74 -15.30 -6.00
C LEU A 320 6.46 -14.28 -5.12
N GLU A 321 6.30 -12.99 -5.41
CA GLU A 321 7.09 -11.91 -4.81
C GLU A 321 6.42 -11.28 -3.58
N HIS A 322 5.09 -11.17 -3.57
CA HIS A 322 4.36 -10.39 -2.57
C HIS A 322 3.50 -11.21 -1.60
N LYS A 323 3.33 -12.52 -1.85
CA LYS A 323 2.70 -13.41 -0.87
C LYS A 323 3.66 -13.82 0.25
N ARG A 324 4.93 -14.07 -0.09
CA ARG A 324 5.95 -14.50 0.87
C ARG A 324 6.32 -13.38 1.84
N ILE A 325 6.49 -12.17 1.32
CA ILE A 325 6.73 -10.96 2.09
C ILE A 325 5.57 -10.04 1.79
N LEU A 326 4.61 -9.99 2.70
CA LEU A 326 3.42 -9.17 2.53
C LEU A 326 3.81 -7.69 2.43
N PRO A 327 3.20 -6.94 1.50
CA PRO A 327 3.32 -5.49 1.48
C PRO A 327 2.95 -4.87 2.84
N PRO A 328 3.50 -3.71 3.19
CA PRO A 328 3.17 -3.03 4.44
C PRO A 328 1.68 -2.75 4.55
N SER A 329 1.13 -2.77 5.77
CA SER A 329 -0.32 -2.62 6.01
C SER A 329 -0.91 -1.39 5.33
N MET A 330 -0.17 -0.28 5.27
CA MET A 330 -0.57 0.91 4.53
C MET A 330 -0.89 0.62 3.05
N ILE A 331 -0.04 -0.15 2.38
CA ILE A 331 -0.21 -0.54 0.98
C ILE A 331 -1.37 -1.52 0.84
N LEU A 332 -1.47 -2.50 1.73
CA LEU A 332 -2.60 -3.45 1.74
C LEU A 332 -3.93 -2.72 1.86
N HIS A 333 -4.05 -1.75 2.78
CA HIS A 333 -5.28 -1.00 2.98
C HIS A 333 -5.57 -0.09 1.78
N ARG A 334 -4.54 0.57 1.21
CA ARG A 334 -4.73 1.47 0.07
C ARG A 334 -5.23 0.73 -1.18
N PHE A 335 -4.72 -0.46 -1.44
CA PHE A 335 -5.09 -1.26 -2.61
C PHE A 335 -6.20 -2.29 -2.32
N LEU A 336 -6.86 -2.20 -1.16
CA LEU A 336 -7.95 -3.09 -0.75
C LEU A 336 -7.55 -4.57 -0.85
N VAL A 337 -6.41 -4.92 -0.26
CA VAL A 337 -5.85 -6.28 -0.28
C VAL A 337 -6.32 -7.04 0.95
N ALA A 338 -6.94 -8.19 0.73
CA ALA A 338 -7.23 -9.20 1.74
C ALA A 338 -6.13 -10.27 1.78
N VAL A 339 -5.96 -10.87 2.96
CA VAL A 339 -5.12 -12.06 3.17
C VAL A 339 -6.02 -13.14 3.76
N GLU A 340 -6.10 -14.29 3.09
CA GLU A 340 -6.97 -15.41 3.45
C GLU A 340 -8.45 -14.98 3.61
N GLY A 341 -8.91 -14.07 2.75
CA GLY A 341 -10.26 -13.51 2.79
C GLY A 341 -10.51 -12.47 3.90
N LYS A 342 -9.49 -12.11 4.68
CA LYS A 342 -9.60 -11.14 5.78
C LYS A 342 -8.98 -9.79 5.39
N MET A 343 -9.73 -8.72 5.64
CA MET A 343 -9.24 -7.35 5.57
C MET A 343 -9.17 -6.75 6.98
N HIS A 344 -8.42 -5.64 7.10
CA HIS A 344 -8.40 -4.86 8.34
C HIS A 344 -9.74 -4.20 8.63
N ASP A 345 -10.38 -3.62 7.61
CA ASP A 345 -11.74 -3.09 7.71
C ASP A 345 -12.73 -4.10 7.10
N PRO A 346 -13.55 -4.78 7.93
CA PRO A 346 -14.52 -5.77 7.45
C PRO A 346 -15.69 -5.14 6.67
N CYS A 347 -15.89 -3.82 6.77
CA CYS A 347 -16.92 -3.11 6.02
C CYS A 347 -16.50 -2.85 4.57
N GLN A 348 -15.20 -2.91 4.28
CA GLN A 348 -14.66 -2.71 2.94
C GLN A 348 -14.62 -4.01 2.16
N ARG A 349 -14.77 -3.88 0.85
CA ARG A 349 -14.60 -4.98 -0.10
C ARG A 349 -13.17 -4.99 -0.61
N TRP A 350 -12.57 -6.16 -0.67
CA TRP A 350 -11.25 -6.32 -1.27
C TRP A 350 -11.31 -6.27 -2.80
N ASP A 351 -10.27 -5.70 -3.39
CA ASP A 351 -9.98 -5.75 -4.83
C ASP A 351 -9.01 -6.88 -5.17
N LEU A 352 -8.16 -7.27 -4.22
CA LEU A 352 -7.19 -8.36 -4.31
C LEU A 352 -7.27 -9.22 -3.05
N ASN A 353 -7.18 -10.55 -3.18
CA ASN A 353 -7.14 -11.48 -2.06
C ASN A 353 -6.00 -12.48 -2.28
N LEU A 354 -5.05 -12.51 -1.35
CA LEU A 354 -3.95 -13.46 -1.32
C LEU A 354 -4.42 -14.68 -0.50
N LEU A 355 -4.61 -15.83 -1.15
CA LEU A 355 -5.21 -17.04 -0.55
C LEU A 355 -4.25 -17.89 0.27
#